data_AF-A0A9J6D2F9-F1
#
_entry.id   AF-A0A9J6D2F9-F1
#
_cell.length_a   1.000
_cell.length_b   1.000
_cell.length_c   1.000
_cell.angle_alpha   90.00
_cell.angle_beta   90.00
_cell.angle_gamma   90.00
#
_symmetry.space_group_name_H-M   'P 1'
#
loop_
_entity.id
_entity.type
_entity.pdbx_description
1 polymer ?
#
loop_
_entity_poly.entity_id
_entity_poly.type
_entity_poly.pdbx_seq_one_letter_code
_entity_poly.pdbx_strand_id
1 'polypeptide(L)'
;MYTGSADDGSVENSFKLFDPHATTSSWSEQEIITNFTDYTSGHVADKAEKLEAATAELKALQHEAFLSRVLKFLRRQEEWVQLYRLDVLTRSHNSNNFAEATIRMLKDIILNRVEAFNAVALVHSVARVWEKYFESRILRHAYSCVAVHQLLYTRLLSRMPKDAADAVQVVGQGQYIVPSATHPSSSYEVYADIGLCTCFFGKRGAFCKHQALVH
;
A
#
# COMPACT_ATOMS: atom_id res chain seq x y z
N MET A 1 50.88 -22.73 39.07
CA MET A 1 51.19 -21.34 39.49
C MET A 1 50.32 -20.42 38.66
N TYR A 2 49.45 -19.68 39.35
CA TYR A 2 48.90 -18.34 39.10
C TYR A 2 48.87 -17.77 37.65
N THR A 3 47.84 -17.07 37.15
CA THR A 3 46.45 -16.67 37.52
C THR A 3 46.01 -15.66 36.43
N GLY A 4 44.72 -15.64 36.07
CA GLY A 4 43.99 -14.46 35.55
C GLY A 4 44.31 -14.03 34.11
N SER A 5 43.37 -13.61 33.25
CA SER A 5 42.00 -13.18 33.47
C SER A 5 41.17 -13.41 32.21
N ALA A 6 39.92 -13.80 32.41
CA ALA A 6 38.88 -13.85 31.40
C ALA A 6 38.48 -12.43 31.00
N ASP A 7 38.31 -12.19 29.71
CA ASP A 7 37.39 -11.17 29.19
C ASP A 7 36.56 -11.83 28.08
N ASP A 8 35.45 -12.41 28.53
CA ASP A 8 34.31 -12.83 27.71
C ASP A 8 33.67 -11.56 27.12
N GLY A 9 34.03 -11.23 25.88
CA GLY A 9 33.33 -10.22 25.08
C GLY A 9 32.00 -10.78 24.56
N SER A 10 31.06 -11.06 25.46
CA SER A 10 29.67 -11.36 25.09
C SER A 10 29.05 -10.10 24.49
N VAL A 11 28.99 -10.06 23.16
CA VAL A 11 28.14 -9.12 22.42
C VAL A 11 26.70 -9.51 22.75
N GLU A 12 26.13 -8.89 23.80
CA GLU A 12 24.72 -9.02 24.13
C GLU A 12 23.88 -8.49 22.96
N ASN A 13 23.31 -9.44 22.21
CA ASN A 13 22.22 -9.23 21.29
C ASN A 13 21.04 -8.62 22.07
N SER A 14 20.94 -7.30 22.09
CA SER A 14 19.77 -6.58 22.57
C SER A 14 18.65 -6.62 21.52
N PHE A 15 18.21 -7.82 21.16
CA PHE A 15 16.92 -8.06 20.51
C PHE A 15 15.99 -8.62 21.59
N LYS A 16 15.56 -7.76 22.52
CA LYS A 16 14.50 -8.10 23.47
C LYS A 16 13.21 -8.26 22.68
N LEU A 17 12.98 -9.50 22.24
CA LEU A 17 11.67 -10.00 21.88
C LEU A 17 10.74 -9.74 23.07
N PHE A 18 9.58 -9.20 22.73
CA PHE A 18 8.45 -8.94 23.60
C PHE A 18 8.31 -10.01 24.69
N ASP A 19 8.46 -9.61 25.96
CA ASP A 19 8.21 -10.48 27.11
C ASP A 19 6.69 -10.50 27.37
N PRO A 20 5.98 -11.61 27.12
CA PRO A 20 4.53 -11.68 27.23
C PRO A 20 4.03 -11.72 28.68
N HIS A 21 4.92 -11.69 29.69
CA HIS A 21 4.56 -11.76 31.11
C HIS A 21 4.77 -10.46 31.89
N ALA A 22 5.15 -9.35 31.23
CA ALA A 22 5.19 -8.04 31.87
C ALA A 22 3.76 -7.50 32.07
N THR A 23 3.24 -7.67 33.28
CA THR A 23 1.97 -7.09 33.75
C THR A 23 2.13 -5.57 33.93
N THR A 24 1.96 -4.81 32.84
CA THR A 24 1.79 -3.36 32.90
C THR A 24 0.39 -2.98 32.43
N SER A 25 -0.39 -2.41 33.35
CA SER A 25 -1.65 -1.66 33.19
C SER A 25 -2.22 -1.67 31.75
N SER A 26 -3.20 -2.55 31.54
CA SER A 26 -3.71 -2.88 30.21
C SER A 26 -4.61 -1.77 29.66
N TRP A 27 -4.02 -0.87 28.88
CA TRP A 27 -4.70 -0.49 27.65
C TRP A 27 -4.69 -1.72 26.75
N SER A 28 -5.83 -2.03 26.13
CA SER A 28 -5.82 -3.03 25.07
C SER A 28 -4.88 -2.52 23.97
N GLU A 29 -4.05 -3.37 23.36
CA GLU A 29 -3.16 -2.97 22.26
C GLU A 29 -3.91 -2.17 21.16
N GLN A 30 -5.22 -2.43 21.04
CA GLN A 30 -6.16 -1.75 20.17
C GLN A 30 -6.31 -0.25 20.48
N GLU A 31 -6.36 0.17 21.74
CA GLU A 31 -6.50 1.59 22.11
C GLU A 31 -5.22 2.39 21.83
N ILE A 32 -4.04 1.77 22.07
CA ILE A 32 -2.74 2.37 21.74
C ILE A 32 -2.61 2.56 20.23
N ILE A 33 -3.01 1.54 19.45
CA ILE A 33 -2.99 1.57 17.99
C ILE A 33 -4.02 2.59 17.47
N THR A 34 -5.23 2.64 18.02
CA THR A 34 -6.28 3.57 17.60
C THR A 34 -5.84 5.02 17.83
N ASN A 35 -5.34 5.32 19.03
CA ASN A 35 -4.79 6.65 19.33
C ASN A 35 -3.65 7.01 18.37
N PHE A 36 -2.67 6.13 18.17
CA PHE A 36 -1.58 6.38 17.21
C PHE A 36 -2.08 6.57 15.77
N THR A 37 -3.10 5.82 15.36
CA THR A 37 -3.70 5.89 14.02
C THR A 37 -4.46 7.21 13.83
N ASP A 38 -5.17 7.69 14.85
CA ASP A 38 -5.84 9.00 14.84
C ASP A 38 -4.82 10.15 14.78
N TYR A 39 -3.65 9.97 15.41
CA TYR A 39 -2.57 10.97 15.39
C TYR A 39 -1.74 10.97 14.09
N THR A 40 -1.63 9.84 13.39
CA THR A 40 -0.71 9.67 12.25
C THR A 40 -1.41 9.49 10.90
N SER A 41 -2.66 9.03 10.88
CA SER A 41 -3.38 8.74 9.65
C SER A 41 -4.60 9.64 9.45
N GLY A 42 -4.45 10.60 8.54
CA GLY A 42 -5.51 10.98 7.63
C GLY A 42 -6.40 12.18 7.98
N HIS A 43 -6.70 12.50 9.24
CA HIS A 43 -7.73 13.53 9.55
C HIS A 43 -7.33 14.64 10.51
N VAL A 44 -6.25 14.47 11.27
CA VAL A 44 -5.85 15.45 12.29
C VAL A 44 -4.74 16.37 11.77
N ALA A 45 -3.70 15.90 11.08
CA ALA A 45 -2.54 16.75 10.77
C ALA A 45 -2.52 17.42 9.38
N ASP A 46 -3.64 17.96 8.90
CA ASP A 46 -3.66 18.80 7.68
C ASP A 46 -3.27 20.26 7.97
N LYS A 47 -3.28 20.66 9.25
CA LYS A 47 -2.97 22.02 9.73
C LYS A 47 -2.03 21.93 10.93
N ALA A 48 -1.14 22.91 11.08
CA ALA A 48 -0.18 22.98 12.19
C ALA A 48 -0.87 22.95 13.57
N GLU A 49 -1.96 23.71 13.74
CA GLU A 49 -2.72 23.78 15.00
C GLU A 49 -3.25 22.42 15.48
N LYS A 50 -3.70 21.59 14.54
CA LYS A 50 -4.22 20.25 14.86
C LYS A 50 -3.09 19.27 15.20
N LEU A 51 -1.92 19.41 14.57
CA LEU A 51 -0.73 18.63 14.91
C LEU A 51 -0.22 18.96 16.32
N GLU A 52 -0.24 20.25 16.70
CA GLU A 52 0.14 20.69 18.05
C GLU A 52 -0.83 20.20 19.11
N ALA A 53 -2.15 20.29 18.87
CA ALA A 53 -3.17 19.75 19.77
C ALA A 53 -3.02 18.23 19.97
N ALA A 54 -2.85 17.49 18.87
CA ALA A 54 -2.57 16.06 18.89
C ALA A 54 -1.31 15.71 19.71
N THR A 55 -0.25 16.49 19.55
CA THR A 55 1.01 16.27 20.27
C THR A 55 0.87 16.57 21.77
N ALA A 56 0.02 17.53 22.15
CA ALA A 56 -0.28 17.84 23.53
C ALA A 56 -1.10 16.73 24.22
N GLU A 57 -2.12 16.20 23.54
CA GLU A 57 -2.89 15.05 24.02
C GLU A 57 -2.03 13.80 24.16
N LEU A 58 -1.14 13.53 23.20
CA LEU A 58 -0.16 12.45 23.28
C LEU A 58 0.68 12.56 24.55
N LYS A 59 1.23 13.74 24.85
CA LYS A 59 2.06 13.97 26.04
C LYS A 59 1.29 13.80 27.36
N ALA A 60 -0.04 13.82 27.34
CA ALA A 60 -0.87 13.59 28.52
C ALA A 60 -1.08 12.10 28.84
N LEU A 61 -0.67 11.17 27.96
CA LEU A 61 -0.80 9.73 28.21
C LEU A 61 0.18 9.26 29.29
N GLN A 62 -0.23 8.29 30.12
CA GLN A 62 0.56 7.84 31.28
C GLN A 62 1.68 6.82 30.96
N HIS A 63 1.87 6.43 29.69
CA HIS A 63 2.76 5.32 29.34
C HIS A 63 4.13 5.78 28.83
N GLU A 64 5.10 5.93 29.74
CA GLU A 64 6.43 6.50 29.47
C GLU A 64 7.19 5.83 28.31
N ALA A 65 7.19 4.49 28.23
CA ALA A 65 7.90 3.78 27.17
C ALA A 65 7.29 4.02 25.77
N PHE A 66 5.97 4.19 25.71
CA PHE A 66 5.25 4.49 24.47
C PHE A 66 5.53 5.93 24.06
N LEU A 67 5.42 6.86 25.01
CA LEU A 67 5.73 8.28 24.78
C LEU A 67 7.16 8.49 24.31
N SER A 68 8.14 7.86 24.96
CA SER A 68 9.53 7.94 24.54
C SER A 68 9.72 7.50 23.08
N ARG A 69 9.05 6.41 22.69
CA ARG A 69 9.08 5.93 21.31
C ARG A 69 8.39 6.89 20.35
N VAL A 70 7.18 7.36 20.66
CA VAL A 70 6.42 8.28 19.80
C VAL A 70 7.13 9.62 19.64
N LEU A 71 7.66 10.21 20.72
CA LEU A 71 8.44 11.44 20.68
C LEU A 71 9.72 11.27 19.84
N LYS A 72 10.36 10.09 19.89
CA LYS A 72 11.49 9.77 19.02
C LYS A 72 11.09 9.73 17.54
N PHE A 73 9.90 9.22 17.22
CA PHE A 73 9.35 9.20 15.85
C PHE A 73 8.90 10.59 15.38
N LEU A 74 8.36 11.43 16.27
CA LEU A 74 7.98 12.82 15.97
C LEU A 74 9.16 13.68 15.52
N ARG A 75 10.40 13.33 15.89
CA ARG A 75 11.59 14.01 15.34
C ARG A 75 11.73 13.88 13.82
N ARG A 76 11.08 12.88 13.21
CA ARG A 76 11.05 12.66 11.75
C ARG A 76 9.68 13.02 11.15
N GLN A 77 8.90 13.85 11.83
CA GLN A 77 7.53 14.20 11.42
C GLN A 77 7.42 14.73 9.99
N GLU A 78 8.44 15.43 9.50
CA GLU A 78 8.47 15.94 8.12
C GLU A 78 8.39 14.81 7.06
N GLU A 79 8.83 13.59 7.39
CA GLU A 79 8.86 12.48 6.46
C GLU A 79 7.51 11.77 6.28
N TRP A 80 6.62 11.87 7.27
CA TRP A 80 5.41 11.06 7.34
C TRP A 80 4.12 11.82 7.68
N VAL A 81 4.21 12.99 8.32
CA VAL A 81 3.03 13.82 8.61
C VAL A 81 2.49 14.45 7.33
N GLN A 82 1.17 14.38 7.17
CA GLN A 82 0.46 14.83 5.99
C GLN A 82 0.68 16.31 5.67
N LEU A 83 0.70 17.19 6.69
CA LEU A 83 1.02 18.62 6.56
C LEU A 83 2.27 18.90 5.72
N TYR A 84 3.34 18.13 5.93
CA TYR A 84 4.62 18.32 5.24
C TYR A 84 4.70 17.59 3.90
N ARG A 85 3.66 16.84 3.52
CA ARG A 85 3.61 16.01 2.30
C ARG A 85 2.45 16.38 1.37
N LEU A 86 1.84 17.56 1.56
CA LEU A 86 0.73 18.04 0.74
C LEU A 86 1.12 18.19 -0.74
N ASP A 87 2.37 18.56 -1.02
CA ASP A 87 2.89 18.69 -2.39
C ASP A 87 3.27 17.35 -3.04
N VAL A 88 3.28 16.26 -2.25
CA VAL A 88 3.57 14.92 -2.75
C VAL A 88 2.25 14.26 -3.15
N LEU A 89 2.16 13.80 -4.39
CA LEU A 89 1.04 13.01 -4.90
C LEU A 89 0.98 11.62 -4.25
N THR A 90 0.67 11.58 -2.95
CA THR A 90 0.29 10.38 -2.24
C THR A 90 -1.14 10.06 -2.68
N ARG A 91 -1.33 9.10 -3.60
CA ARG A 91 -2.65 8.71 -4.14
C ARG A 91 -3.55 8.04 -3.08
N SER A 92 -3.66 8.60 -1.88
CA SER A 92 -4.28 7.98 -0.70
C SER A 92 -3.57 6.68 -0.27
N HIS A 93 -2.28 6.52 -0.60
CA HIS A 93 -1.42 5.45 -0.11
C HIS A 93 -0.92 5.74 1.32
N ASN A 94 -1.82 6.22 2.18
CA ASN A 94 -1.53 6.63 3.55
C ASN A 94 -1.89 5.52 4.56
N SER A 95 -2.52 4.45 4.05
CA SER A 95 -2.94 3.28 4.81
C SER A 95 -1.90 2.15 4.70
N ASN A 96 -1.79 1.38 5.78
CA ASN A 96 -0.92 0.21 5.87
C ASN A 96 -1.35 -0.95 4.93
N ASN A 97 -2.38 -0.77 4.10
CA ASN A 97 -2.98 -1.82 3.27
C ASN A 97 -1.95 -2.60 2.44
N PHE A 98 -0.99 -1.91 1.82
CA PHE A 98 0.04 -2.56 0.99
C PHE A 98 1.04 -3.36 1.83
N ALA A 99 1.52 -2.78 2.92
CA ALA A 99 2.46 -3.45 3.80
C ALA A 99 1.79 -4.62 4.54
N GLU A 100 0.57 -4.44 5.03
CA GLU A 100 -0.24 -5.51 5.64
C GLU A 100 -0.52 -6.64 4.65
N ALA A 101 -0.95 -6.32 3.42
CA ALA A 101 -1.14 -7.32 2.37
C ALA A 101 0.15 -8.08 2.06
N THR A 102 1.29 -7.38 2.00
CA THR A 102 2.60 -8.00 1.76
C THR A 102 3.01 -8.93 2.90
N ILE A 103 2.85 -8.50 4.15
CA ILE A 103 3.12 -9.34 5.33
C ILE A 103 2.17 -10.54 5.38
N ARG A 104 0.89 -10.36 5.02
CA ARG A 104 -0.07 -11.46 4.93
C ARG A 104 0.36 -12.48 3.86
N MET A 105 0.80 -12.03 2.69
CA MET A 105 1.37 -12.92 1.67
C MET A 105 2.60 -13.66 2.18
N LEU A 106 3.51 -12.97 2.88
CA LEU A 106 4.70 -13.59 3.46
C LEU A 106 4.33 -14.67 4.48
N LYS A 107 3.44 -14.36 5.41
CA LYS A 107 3.00 -15.29 6.43
C LYS A 107 2.21 -16.46 5.86
N ASP A 108 1.21 -16.18 5.04
CA ASP A 108 0.21 -17.20 4.65
C ASP A 108 0.64 -18.02 3.43
N ILE A 109 1.42 -17.44 2.51
CA ILE A 109 1.76 -18.09 1.24
C ILE A 109 3.21 -18.59 1.26
N ILE A 110 4.15 -17.73 1.67
CA ILE A 110 5.59 -18.04 1.57
C ILE A 110 6.04 -18.92 2.72
N LEU A 111 5.66 -18.53 3.94
CA LEU A 111 5.99 -19.26 5.16
C LEU A 111 4.91 -20.27 5.55
N ASN A 112 3.72 -20.20 4.94
CA ASN A 112 2.57 -21.07 5.26
C ASN A 112 2.25 -21.14 6.76
N ARG A 113 2.41 -20.02 7.48
CA ARG A 113 2.29 -19.88 8.94
C ARG A 113 3.23 -20.78 9.75
N VAL A 114 4.31 -21.25 9.14
CA VAL A 114 5.36 -22.02 9.79
C VAL A 114 6.58 -21.13 10.00
N GLU A 115 7.20 -21.24 11.17
CA GLU A 115 8.47 -20.59 11.43
C GLU A 115 9.59 -21.27 10.65
N ALA A 116 10.42 -20.49 9.97
CA ALA A 116 11.60 -21.05 9.32
C ALA A 116 12.59 -21.50 10.41
N PHE A 117 12.97 -22.78 10.40
CA PHE A 117 13.87 -23.37 11.40
C PHE A 117 15.27 -22.73 11.43
N ASN A 118 15.69 -22.08 10.34
CA ASN A 118 16.95 -21.33 10.26
C ASN A 118 16.90 -20.27 9.14
N ALA A 119 17.87 -19.36 9.13
CA ALA A 119 17.97 -18.29 8.15
C ALA A 119 18.10 -18.81 6.69
N VAL A 120 18.74 -19.97 6.49
CA VAL A 120 18.90 -20.57 5.15
C VAL A 120 17.54 -21.03 4.60
N ALA A 121 16.70 -21.64 5.44
CA ALA A 121 15.34 -22.02 5.09
C ALA A 121 14.48 -20.79 4.75
N LEU A 122 14.65 -19.69 5.50
CA LEU A 122 13.97 -18.42 5.19
C LEU A 122 14.38 -17.88 3.82
N VAL A 123 15.69 -17.82 3.53
CA VAL A 123 16.21 -17.38 2.23
C VAL A 123 15.69 -18.27 1.11
N HIS A 124 15.65 -19.59 1.32
CA HIS A 124 15.11 -20.53 0.34
C HIS A 124 13.62 -20.27 0.05
N SER A 125 12.80 -20.06 1.07
CA SER A 125 11.38 -19.75 0.91
C SER A 125 11.16 -18.44 0.16
N VAL A 126 11.91 -17.40 0.49
CA VAL A 126 11.86 -16.12 -0.21
C VAL A 126 12.32 -16.25 -1.66
N ALA A 127 13.51 -16.82 -1.91
CA ALA A 127 14.09 -16.88 -3.24
C ALA A 127 13.38 -17.88 -4.17
N ARG A 128 12.67 -18.89 -3.65
CA ARG A 128 11.98 -19.88 -4.52
C ARG A 128 10.47 -19.81 -4.46
N VAL A 129 9.89 -19.87 -3.26
CA VAL A 129 8.42 -19.94 -3.11
C VAL A 129 7.80 -18.60 -3.48
N TRP A 130 8.39 -17.50 -3.01
CA TRP A 130 7.90 -16.16 -3.33
C TRP A 130 8.03 -15.84 -4.82
N GLU A 131 9.21 -16.10 -5.40
CA GLU A 131 9.45 -15.84 -6.82
C GLU A 131 8.50 -16.63 -7.72
N LYS A 132 8.36 -17.94 -7.49
CA LYS A 132 7.40 -18.79 -8.23
C LYS A 132 5.96 -18.33 -8.08
N TYR A 133 5.58 -17.83 -6.90
CA TYR A 133 4.25 -17.28 -6.70
C TYR A 133 4.00 -16.06 -7.60
N PHE A 134 4.94 -15.12 -7.65
CA PHE A 134 4.79 -13.94 -8.50
C PHE A 134 4.84 -14.29 -9.99
N GLU A 135 5.77 -15.15 -10.39
CA GLU A 135 5.84 -15.66 -11.77
C GLU A 135 4.50 -16.28 -12.18
N SER A 136 3.95 -17.17 -11.35
CA SER A 136 2.64 -17.79 -11.60
C SER A 136 1.52 -16.75 -11.69
N ARG A 137 1.55 -15.69 -10.89
CA ARG A 137 0.54 -14.62 -10.95
C ARG A 137 0.66 -13.78 -12.21
N ILE A 138 1.87 -13.44 -12.62
CA ILE A 138 2.13 -12.69 -13.86
C ILE A 138 1.71 -13.55 -15.06
N LEU A 139 2.08 -14.83 -15.08
CA LEU A 139 1.67 -15.76 -16.14
C LEU A 139 0.15 -15.93 -16.20
N ARG A 140 -0.53 -16.13 -15.06
CA ARG A 140 -2.02 -16.18 -15.04
C ARG A 140 -2.65 -14.90 -15.56
N HIS A 141 -2.04 -13.75 -15.26
CA HIS A 141 -2.49 -12.46 -15.76
C HIS A 141 -2.29 -12.36 -17.29
N ALA A 142 -1.10 -12.68 -17.79
CA ALA A 142 -0.74 -12.65 -19.20
C ALA A 142 -1.61 -13.58 -20.04
N TYR A 143 -1.89 -14.79 -19.55
CA TYR A 143 -2.76 -15.76 -20.22
C TYR A 143 -4.26 -15.45 -20.06
N SER A 144 -4.63 -14.30 -19.49
CA SER A 144 -6.04 -13.91 -19.25
C SER A 144 -6.86 -14.96 -18.51
N CYS A 145 -6.22 -15.87 -17.77
CA CYS A 145 -6.87 -16.91 -16.98
C CYS A 145 -7.54 -16.37 -15.71
N VAL A 146 -7.65 -15.04 -15.59
CA VAL A 146 -8.33 -14.34 -14.50
C VAL A 146 -9.67 -13.86 -15.04
N ALA A 147 -10.71 -14.67 -14.80
CA ALA A 147 -12.09 -14.38 -15.22
C ALA A 147 -12.54 -12.96 -14.82
N VAL A 148 -12.04 -12.44 -13.70
CA VAL A 148 -12.30 -11.06 -13.25
C VAL A 148 -11.92 -10.00 -14.28
N HIS A 149 -10.80 -10.12 -15.00
CA HIS A 149 -10.44 -9.11 -16.01
C HIS A 149 -11.43 -9.12 -17.17
N GLN A 150 -11.81 -10.31 -17.62
CA GLN A 150 -12.81 -10.46 -18.67
C GLN A 150 -14.18 -9.93 -18.20
N LEU A 151 -14.57 -10.20 -16.95
CA LEU A 151 -15.80 -9.65 -16.36
C LEU A 151 -15.76 -8.12 -16.25
N LEU A 152 -14.63 -7.54 -15.81
CA LEU A 152 -14.46 -6.09 -15.72
C LEU A 152 -14.46 -5.45 -17.11
N TYR A 153 -13.80 -6.06 -18.09
CA TYR A 153 -13.77 -5.63 -19.47
C TYR A 153 -15.18 -5.61 -20.07
N THR A 154 -15.91 -6.72 -19.97
CA THR A 154 -17.30 -6.82 -20.43
C THR A 154 -18.21 -5.82 -19.72
N ARG A 155 -17.99 -5.58 -18.41
CA ARG A 155 -18.74 -4.59 -17.63
C ARG A 155 -18.43 -3.15 -18.04
N LEU A 156 -17.20 -2.86 -18.50
CA LEU A 156 -16.84 -1.55 -19.03
C LEU A 156 -17.50 -1.33 -20.39
N LEU A 157 -17.46 -2.34 -21.27
CA LEU A 157 -18.14 -2.30 -22.57
C LEU A 157 -19.65 -2.17 -22.43
N SER A 158 -20.28 -2.85 -21.47
CA SER A 158 -21.73 -2.74 -21.24
C SER A 158 -22.19 -1.35 -20.78
N ARG A 159 -21.26 -0.46 -20.41
CA ARG A 159 -21.54 0.94 -20.05
C ARG A 159 -21.39 1.90 -21.23
N MET A 160 -20.98 1.41 -22.39
CA MET A 160 -20.98 2.16 -23.64
C MET A 160 -22.31 1.95 -24.37
N PRO A 161 -22.81 2.96 -25.10
CA PRO A 161 -23.90 2.78 -26.05
C PRO A 161 -23.57 1.68 -27.04
N LYS A 162 -24.58 0.92 -27.50
CA LYS A 162 -24.38 -0.19 -28.45
C LYS A 162 -23.74 0.27 -29.77
N ASP A 163 -24.11 1.48 -30.21
CA ASP A 163 -23.66 2.06 -31.47
C ASP A 163 -22.36 2.88 -31.30
N ALA A 164 -21.75 2.85 -30.10
CA ALA A 164 -20.56 3.64 -29.81
C ALA A 164 -19.33 3.17 -30.58
N ALA A 165 -19.25 1.88 -30.92
CA ALA A 165 -18.16 1.30 -31.70
C ALA A 165 -18.10 1.92 -33.11
N ASP A 166 -19.27 2.13 -33.73
CA ASP A 166 -19.37 2.69 -35.08
C ASP A 166 -19.04 4.19 -35.12
N ALA A 167 -19.16 4.87 -33.98
CA ALA A 167 -18.89 6.29 -33.83
C ALA A 167 -17.42 6.60 -33.44
N VAL A 168 -16.55 5.59 -33.31
CA VAL A 168 -15.12 5.79 -33.03
C VAL A 168 -14.42 6.34 -34.27
N GLN A 169 -13.70 7.45 -34.10
CA GLN A 169 -12.91 8.04 -35.17
C GLN A 169 -11.43 7.73 -34.96
N VAL A 170 -10.76 7.24 -36.01
CA VAL A 170 -9.31 7.02 -36.02
C VAL A 170 -8.64 8.31 -36.48
N VAL A 171 -7.82 8.91 -35.62
CA VAL A 171 -7.12 10.18 -35.90
C VAL A 171 -5.68 9.93 -36.37
N GLY A 172 -5.06 8.85 -35.89
CA GLY A 172 -3.69 8.48 -36.21
C GLY A 172 -3.37 7.06 -35.77
N GLN A 173 -2.10 6.65 -35.92
CA GLN A 173 -1.64 5.38 -35.39
C GLN A 173 -1.81 5.38 -33.86
N GLY A 174 -2.59 4.42 -33.36
CA GLY A 174 -2.86 4.28 -31.93
C GLY A 174 -3.69 5.40 -31.31
N GLN A 175 -4.25 6.35 -32.09
CA GLN A 175 -5.02 7.47 -31.58
C GLN A 175 -6.46 7.47 -32.07
N TYR A 176 -7.39 7.48 -31.12
CA TYR A 176 -8.83 7.37 -31.35
C TYR A 176 -9.58 8.50 -30.66
N ILE A 177 -10.64 9.00 -31.28
CA ILE A 177 -11.64 9.85 -30.65
C ILE A 177 -12.87 8.98 -30.38
N VAL A 178 -13.23 8.88 -29.10
CA VAL A 178 -14.33 8.03 -28.63
C VAL A 178 -15.42 8.91 -28.02
N PRO A 179 -16.70 8.73 -28.40
CA PRO A 179 -17.79 9.50 -27.82
C PRO A 179 -18.00 9.17 -26.35
N SER A 180 -18.47 10.16 -25.59
CA SER A 180 -18.88 9.95 -24.21
C SER A 180 -20.19 9.16 -24.15
N ALA A 181 -20.22 8.15 -23.29
CA ALA A 181 -21.44 7.38 -23.04
C ALA A 181 -22.57 8.20 -22.37
N THR A 182 -22.25 9.33 -21.76
CA THR A 182 -23.18 10.10 -20.92
C THR A 182 -23.56 11.44 -21.53
N HIS A 183 -22.67 12.03 -22.32
CA HIS A 183 -22.85 13.36 -22.89
C HIS A 183 -22.56 13.32 -24.40
N PRO A 184 -23.60 13.25 -25.25
CA PRO A 184 -23.45 13.05 -26.69
C PRO A 184 -22.59 14.11 -27.40
N SER A 185 -22.48 15.31 -26.82
CA SER A 185 -21.69 16.42 -27.35
C SER A 185 -20.21 16.38 -26.95
N SER A 186 -19.78 15.42 -26.13
CA SER A 186 -18.40 15.30 -25.66
C SER A 186 -17.75 14.04 -26.18
N SER A 187 -16.49 14.16 -26.56
CA SER A 187 -15.64 13.06 -26.97
C SER A 187 -14.33 13.09 -26.19
N TYR A 188 -13.66 11.95 -26.13
CA TYR A 188 -12.38 11.78 -25.44
C TYR A 188 -11.36 11.19 -26.40
N GLU A 189 -10.14 11.66 -26.28
CA GLU A 189 -9.00 11.11 -27.00
C GLU A 189 -8.46 9.91 -26.23
N VAL A 190 -8.21 8.83 -26.97
CA VAL A 190 -7.62 7.60 -26.47
C VAL A 190 -6.35 7.32 -27.25
N TYR A 191 -5.26 7.16 -26.53
CA TYR A 191 -3.95 6.79 -27.07
C TYR A 191 -3.68 5.34 -26.65
N ALA A 192 -3.98 4.40 -27.55
CA ALA A 192 -3.92 2.96 -27.30
C ALA A 192 -2.48 2.49 -27.01
N ASP A 193 -1.49 3.02 -27.73
CA ASP A 193 -0.08 2.61 -27.62
C ASP A 193 0.49 2.82 -26.21
N ILE A 194 0.05 3.88 -25.54
CA ILE A 194 0.49 4.25 -24.19
C ILE A 194 -0.58 4.02 -23.12
N GLY A 195 -1.74 3.46 -23.50
CA GLY A 195 -2.84 3.20 -22.58
C GLY A 195 -3.35 4.46 -21.87
N LEU A 196 -3.52 5.58 -22.58
CA LEU A 196 -3.99 6.85 -22.02
C LEU A 196 -5.36 7.26 -22.57
N CYS A 197 -6.20 7.88 -21.75
CA CYS A 197 -7.45 8.49 -22.19
C CYS A 197 -7.70 9.82 -21.49
N THR A 198 -8.24 10.81 -22.20
CA THR A 198 -8.48 12.16 -21.66
C THR A 198 -9.72 12.27 -20.77
N CYS A 199 -10.50 11.20 -20.60
CA CYS A 199 -11.62 11.18 -19.65
C CYS A 199 -11.14 11.27 -18.19
N PHE A 200 -12.04 11.62 -17.28
CA PHE A 200 -11.74 11.77 -15.85
C PHE A 200 -11.02 10.56 -15.23
N PHE A 201 -11.44 9.34 -15.58
CA PHE A 201 -10.83 8.11 -15.09
C PHE A 201 -9.47 7.84 -15.76
N GLY A 202 -9.37 8.03 -17.07
CA GLY A 202 -8.15 7.82 -17.84
C GLY A 202 -7.02 8.76 -17.42
N LYS A 203 -7.34 10.04 -17.13
CA LYS A 203 -6.38 11.02 -16.59
C LYS A 203 -5.79 10.61 -15.24
N ARG A 204 -6.49 9.75 -14.48
CA ARG A 204 -6.01 9.19 -13.21
C ARG A 204 -5.23 7.88 -13.39
N GLY A 205 -5.01 7.44 -14.63
CA GLY A 205 -4.31 6.20 -14.97
C GLY A 205 -5.17 4.94 -14.82
N ALA A 206 -6.50 5.08 -14.71
CA ALA A 206 -7.39 3.92 -14.63
C ALA A 206 -7.80 3.47 -16.03
N PHE A 207 -7.85 2.15 -16.25
CA PHE A 207 -8.40 1.56 -17.47
C PHE A 207 -9.89 1.86 -17.57
N CYS A 208 -10.27 2.69 -18.55
CA CYS A 208 -11.63 3.21 -18.68
C CYS A 208 -12.41 2.53 -19.82
N LYS A 209 -13.73 2.76 -19.84
CA LYS A 209 -14.63 2.23 -20.88
C LYS A 209 -14.27 2.67 -22.30
N HIS A 210 -13.68 3.87 -22.47
CA HIS A 210 -13.26 4.34 -23.79
C HIS A 210 -12.02 3.59 -24.29
N GLN A 211 -11.11 3.21 -23.38
CA GLN A 211 -9.95 2.37 -23.70
C GLN A 211 -10.37 0.94 -24.01
N ALA A 212 -11.34 0.41 -23.26
CA ALA A 212 -11.91 -0.90 -23.54
C ALA A 212 -12.59 -0.96 -24.92
N LEU A 213 -13.14 0.15 -25.44
CA LEU A 213 -13.82 0.15 -26.73
C LEU A 213 -12.88 0.09 -27.93
N VAL A 214 -11.63 0.54 -27.77
CA VAL A 214 -10.63 0.63 -28.85
C VAL A 214 -9.54 -0.44 -28.77
N HIS A 215 -9.63 -1.33 -27.78
CA HIS A 215 -8.73 -2.47 -27.57
C HIS A 215 -9.39 -3.76 -28.07
#